data_AF-A0A838DAQ5-F1
#
_entry.id   AF-A0A838DAQ5-F1
#
_cell.length_a   1.000
_cell.length_b   1.000
_cell.length_c   1.000
_cell.angle_alpha   90.00
_cell.angle_beta   90.00
_cell.angle_gamma   90.00
#
_symmetry.space_group_name_H-M   'P 1'
#
loop_
_entity.id
_entity.type
_entity.pdbx_description
1 polymer ?
#
loop_
_entity_poly.entity_id
_entity_poly.type
_entity_poly.pdbx_seq_one_letter_code
_entity_poly.pdbx_strand_id
1 'polypeptide(L)'
;MTQNNFPLKSWHIENMEKTVIKYVKGLPEDASKWEIRKHKKYGKLSNIIRNIHYDIKHGVTNDQVIEVFIKIRNEPLFCDLQNNLDAMNRLGDLERHWKET
;
A
#
# COMPACT_ATOMS: atom_id res chain seq x y z
N MET A 1 -10.89 32.10 2.80
CA MET A 1 -10.99 30.77 2.17
C MET A 1 -9.59 30.17 2.18
N THR A 2 -9.38 29.05 2.86
CA THR A 2 -8.09 28.35 2.86
C THR A 2 -7.83 27.78 1.47
N GLN A 3 -6.74 28.19 0.83
CA GLN A 3 -6.29 27.63 -0.44
C GLN A 3 -6.01 26.13 -0.23
N ASN A 4 -6.71 25.25 -0.98
CA ASN A 4 -6.40 23.83 -0.94
C ASN A 4 -5.11 23.59 -1.72
N ASN A 5 -3.99 23.52 -1.00
CA ASN A 5 -2.66 23.28 -1.59
C ASN A 5 -2.52 21.88 -2.22
N PHE A 6 -3.49 20.98 -2.02
CA PHE A 6 -3.48 19.62 -2.54
C PHE A 6 -4.84 19.25 -3.15
N PRO A 7 -5.04 19.52 -4.46
CA PRO A 7 -6.20 19.03 -5.18
C PRO A 7 -6.34 17.51 -5.00
N LEU A 8 -7.56 17.02 -4.74
CA LEU A 8 -7.87 15.59 -4.63
C LEU A 8 -7.12 14.83 -3.52
N LYS A 9 -6.67 15.50 -2.45
CA LYS A 9 -5.98 14.84 -1.32
C LYS A 9 -6.71 13.59 -0.80
N SER A 10 -8.03 13.63 -0.64
CA SER A 10 -8.83 12.47 -0.20
C SER A 10 -8.67 11.27 -1.13
N TRP A 11 -8.69 11.51 -2.44
CA TRP A 11 -8.47 10.48 -3.44
C TRP A 11 -7.07 9.87 -3.32
N HIS A 12 -6.04 10.69 -3.08
CA HIS A 12 -4.67 10.19 -2.89
C HIS A 12 -4.54 9.34 -1.61
N ILE A 13 -5.23 9.70 -0.53
CA ILE A 13 -5.29 8.88 0.69
C ILE A 13 -5.90 7.51 0.38
N GLU A 14 -7.07 7.48 -0.27
CA GLU A 14 -7.73 6.23 -0.65
C GLU A 14 -6.91 5.40 -1.64
N ASN A 15 -6.26 6.06 -2.61
CA ASN A 15 -5.43 5.41 -3.61
C ASN A 15 -4.18 4.77 -2.99
N MET A 16 -3.55 5.46 -2.05
CA MET A 16 -2.42 4.95 -1.27
C MET A 16 -2.82 3.70 -0.50
N GLU A 17 -3.94 3.75 0.24
CA GLU A 17 -4.44 2.61 1.00
C GLU A 17 -4.74 1.40 0.11
N LYS A 18 -5.46 1.61 -1.00
CA LYS A 18 -5.73 0.55 -2.00
C LYS A 18 -4.45 -0.04 -2.57
N THR A 19 -3.44 0.80 -2.81
CA THR A 19 -2.14 0.36 -3.33
C THR A 19 -1.41 -0.53 -2.33
N VAL A 20 -1.38 -0.16 -1.06
CA VAL A 20 -0.79 -0.96 0.03
C VAL A 20 -1.53 -2.29 0.17
N ILE A 21 -2.85 -2.27 0.35
CA ILE A 21 -3.66 -3.48 0.54
C ILE A 21 -3.49 -4.44 -0.64
N LYS A 22 -3.48 -3.93 -1.88
CA LYS A 22 -3.29 -4.76 -3.07
C LYS A 22 -1.91 -5.43 -3.09
N TYR A 23 -0.86 -4.71 -2.70
CA TYR A 23 0.49 -5.27 -2.63
C TYR A 23 0.61 -6.34 -1.53
N VAL A 24 0.05 -6.06 -0.36
CA VAL A 24 0.01 -6.99 0.79
C VAL A 24 -0.86 -8.21 0.49
N LYS A 25 -1.95 -8.08 -0.28
CA LYS A 25 -2.74 -9.22 -0.74
C LYS A 25 -1.95 -10.08 -1.74
N GLY A 26 -1.26 -9.43 -2.68
CA GLY A 26 -0.41 -10.12 -3.65
C GLY A 26 -1.20 -10.73 -4.79
N LEU A 27 -0.58 -11.70 -5.46
CA LEU A 27 -1.22 -12.41 -6.56
C LEU A 27 -1.98 -13.62 -6.03
N PRO A 28 -3.25 -13.83 -6.41
CA PRO A 28 -3.99 -15.02 -6.00
C PRO A 28 -3.44 -16.28 -6.70
N GLU A 29 -3.65 -17.45 -6.09
CA GLU A 29 -3.12 -18.73 -6.59
C GLU A 29 -3.71 -19.11 -7.96
N ASP A 30 -4.96 -18.73 -8.21
CA ASP A 30 -5.70 -18.98 -9.46
C ASP A 30 -5.55 -17.84 -10.48
N ALA A 31 -4.57 -16.95 -10.30
CA ALA A 31 -4.39 -15.78 -11.16
C ALA A 31 -4.21 -16.14 -12.64
N SER A 32 -4.87 -15.36 -13.49
CA SER A 32 -4.73 -15.47 -14.94
C SER A 32 -3.31 -15.10 -15.42
N LYS A 33 -2.94 -15.58 -16.61
CA LYS A 33 -1.67 -15.22 -17.27
C LYS A 33 -1.49 -13.71 -17.45
N TRP A 34 -2.58 -12.94 -17.54
CA TRP A 34 -2.52 -11.49 -17.64
C TRP A 34 -2.21 -10.84 -16.28
N GLU A 35 -2.85 -11.31 -15.21
CA GLU A 35 -2.59 -10.83 -13.85
C GLU A 35 -1.15 -11.13 -13.41
N ILE A 36 -0.64 -12.33 -13.70
CA ILE A 36 0.76 -12.69 -13.47
C ILE A 36 1.71 -11.69 -14.15
N ARG A 37 1.48 -11.39 -15.44
CA ARG A 37 2.30 -10.43 -16.19
C ARG A 37 2.22 -9.03 -15.60
N LYS A 38 1.02 -8.58 -15.23
CA LYS A 38 0.80 -7.26 -14.63
C LYS A 38 1.49 -7.16 -13.27
N HIS A 39 1.39 -8.19 -12.45
CA HIS A 39 2.06 -8.27 -11.15
C HIS A 39 3.59 -8.26 -11.30
N LYS A 40 4.16 -9.01 -12.25
CA LYS A 40 5.60 -8.97 -12.54
C LYS A 40 6.09 -7.56 -12.94
N LYS A 41 5.26 -6.81 -13.68
CA LYS A 41 5.61 -5.45 -14.15
C LYS A 41 5.44 -4.39 -13.06
N TYR A 42 4.35 -4.43 -12.30
CA TYR A 42 3.94 -3.34 -11.41
C TYR A 42 3.90 -3.68 -9.92
N GLY A 43 3.91 -4.96 -9.55
CA GLY A 43 3.77 -5.44 -8.16
C GLY A 43 5.07 -5.52 -7.37
N LYS A 44 6.19 -5.02 -7.91
CA LYS A 44 7.48 -4.98 -7.18
C LYS A 44 7.43 -3.93 -6.07
N LEU A 45 8.10 -4.20 -4.94
CA LEU A 45 8.21 -3.29 -3.80
C LEU A 45 8.61 -1.85 -4.21
N SER A 46 9.63 -1.71 -5.05
CA SER A 46 10.11 -0.41 -5.52
C SER A 46 9.06 0.40 -6.30
N ASN A 47 8.17 -0.27 -7.03
CA ASN A 47 7.05 0.40 -7.71
C ASN A 47 6.00 0.87 -6.72
N ILE A 48 5.72 0.08 -5.67
CA ILE A 48 4.76 0.42 -4.64
C ILE A 48 5.26 1.62 -3.82
N ILE A 49 6.52 1.59 -3.39
CA ILE A 49 7.20 2.71 -2.73
C ILE A 49 7.08 3.99 -3.58
N ARG A 50 7.40 3.90 -4.88
CA ARG A 50 7.30 5.05 -5.80
C ARG A 50 5.86 5.59 -5.90
N ASN A 51 4.86 4.71 -5.89
CA ASN A 51 3.45 5.13 -5.95
C ASN A 51 3.03 5.82 -4.65
N ILE A 52 3.40 5.30 -3.49
CA ILE A 52 3.11 5.94 -2.20
C ILE A 52 3.80 7.30 -2.10
N HIS A 53 5.05 7.44 -2.54
CA HIS A 53 5.73 8.74 -2.61
C HIS A 53 5.03 9.74 -3.54
N TYR A 54 4.41 9.26 -4.62
CA TYR A 54 3.59 10.11 -5.47
C TYR A 54 2.36 10.62 -4.71
N ASP A 55 1.65 9.76 -3.97
CA ASP A 55 0.54 10.18 -3.13
C ASP A 55 0.98 11.13 -2.01
N ILE A 56 2.17 10.94 -1.43
CA ILE A 56 2.77 11.87 -0.45
C ILE A 56 3.02 13.25 -1.06
N LYS A 57 3.56 13.32 -2.28
CA LYS A 57 3.72 14.57 -3.02
C LYS A 57 2.39 15.31 -3.22
N HIS A 58 1.28 14.58 -3.20
CA HIS A 58 -0.07 15.12 -3.34
C HIS A 58 -0.84 15.24 -1.99
N GLY A 59 -0.11 15.26 -0.88
CA GLY A 59 -0.63 15.68 0.42
C GLY A 59 -0.96 14.55 1.39
N VAL A 60 -0.70 13.29 1.04
CA VAL A 60 -0.66 12.18 2.01
C VAL A 60 0.54 12.37 2.94
N THR A 61 0.37 12.11 4.23
CA THR A 61 1.46 12.19 5.21
C THR A 61 2.07 10.80 5.47
N ASN A 62 3.31 10.77 5.95
CA ASN A 62 3.93 9.51 6.40
C ASN A 62 3.12 8.85 7.53
N ASP A 63 2.54 9.64 8.43
CA ASP A 63 1.67 9.12 9.49
C ASP A 63 0.47 8.37 8.91
N GLN A 64 -0.17 8.90 7.86
CA GLN A 64 -1.28 8.20 7.19
C GLN A 64 -0.84 6.89 6.53
N VAL A 65 0.39 6.83 6.00
CA VAL A 65 0.96 5.58 5.46
C VAL A 65 1.17 4.56 6.58
N ILE A 66 1.76 5.00 7.70
CA ILE A 66 2.00 4.15 8.87
C ILE A 66 0.68 3.68 9.50
N GLU A 67 -0.33 4.53 9.56
CA GLU A 67 -1.68 4.17 10.02
C GLU A 67 -2.25 3.02 9.19
N VAL A 68 -2.09 3.02 7.86
CA VAL A 68 -2.54 1.89 7.03
C VAL A 68 -1.81 0.60 7.41
N PHE A 69 -0.50 0.65 7.69
CA PHE A 69 0.25 -0.54 8.12
C PHE A 69 -0.26 -1.07 9.46
N ILE A 70 -0.47 -0.17 10.43
CA ILE A 70 -1.01 -0.50 11.75
C ILE A 70 -2.42 -1.09 11.62
N LYS A 71 -3.28 -0.52 10.77
CA LYS A 71 -4.63 -1.05 10.51
C LYS A 71 -4.57 -2.48 9.99
N ILE A 72 -3.74 -2.75 8.98
CA ILE A 72 -3.59 -4.10 8.43
C ILE A 72 -3.13 -5.10 9.50
N ARG A 73 -2.27 -4.69 10.44
CA ARG A 73 -1.78 -5.58 11.51
C ARG A 73 -2.79 -5.87 12.61
N ASN A 74 -3.68 -4.93 12.93
CA ASN A 74 -4.44 -4.97 14.17
C ASN A 74 -5.95 -5.02 13.97
N GLU A 75 -6.47 -4.52 12.85
CA GLU A 75 -7.92 -4.51 12.64
C GLU A 75 -8.43 -5.91 12.23
N PRO A 76 -9.52 -6.42 12.85
CA PRO A 76 -10.08 -7.73 12.54
C PRO A 76 -10.50 -7.91 11.09
N LEU A 77 -10.79 -6.82 10.37
CA LEU A 77 -11.15 -6.85 8.94
C LEU A 77 -10.06 -7.47 8.06
N PHE A 78 -8.80 -7.43 8.51
CA PHE A 78 -7.65 -7.94 7.77
C PHE A 78 -7.16 -9.29 8.30
N CYS A 79 -7.97 -10.03 9.07
CA CYS A 79 -7.58 -11.32 9.64
C CYS A 79 -7.05 -12.30 8.58
N ASP A 80 -7.64 -12.31 7.37
CA ASP A 80 -7.17 -13.13 6.25
C ASP A 80 -5.73 -12.78 5.82
N LEU A 81 -5.38 -11.49 5.82
CA LEU A 81 -4.02 -11.04 5.51
C LEU A 81 -3.07 -11.34 6.68
N GLN A 82 -3.53 -11.13 7.91
CA GLN A 82 -2.74 -11.37 9.13
C GLN A 82 -2.36 -12.84 9.29
N ASN A 83 -3.24 -13.75 8.89
CA ASN A 83 -3.00 -15.20 8.89
C ASN A 83 -2.15 -15.68 7.70
N ASN A 84 -1.84 -14.81 6.73
CA ASN A 84 -1.04 -15.15 5.57
C ASN A 84 0.42 -14.66 5.76
N LEU A 85 1.34 -15.61 5.88
CA LEU A 85 2.76 -15.31 6.11
C LEU A 85 3.38 -14.45 5.00
N ASP A 86 3.08 -14.76 3.73
CA ASP A 86 3.62 -13.99 2.60
C ASP A 86 3.06 -12.57 2.54
N ALA A 87 1.80 -12.38 2.92
CA ALA A 87 1.19 -11.07 3.04
C ALA A 87 1.89 -10.25 4.14
N MET A 88 2.09 -10.84 5.32
CA MET A 88 2.78 -10.17 6.43
C MET A 88 4.27 -9.91 6.15
N ASN A 89 4.94 -10.77 5.38
CA ASN A 89 6.30 -10.52 4.91
C ASN A 89 6.35 -9.29 3.99
N ARG A 90 5.43 -9.20 3.02
CA ARG A 90 5.32 -8.03 2.12
C ARG A 90 4.98 -6.74 2.87
N LEU A 91 4.12 -6.81 3.88
CA LEU A 91 3.87 -5.66 4.77
C LEU A 91 5.14 -5.27 5.55
N GLY A 92 5.86 -6.26 6.09
CA GLY A 92 7.11 -6.03 6.82
C GLY A 92 8.19 -5.36 5.96
N ASP A 93 8.27 -5.68 4.66
CA ASP A 93 9.18 -5.01 3.73
C ASP A 93 8.84 -3.52 3.54
N LEU A 94 7.55 -3.18 3.45
CA LEU A 94 7.10 -1.78 3.39
C LEU A 94 7.43 -1.04 4.69
N GLU A 95 7.14 -1.66 5.83
CA GLU A 95 7.43 -1.07 7.13
C GLU A 95 8.92 -0.83 7.36
N ARG A 96 9.78 -1.76 6.91
CA ARG A 96 11.23 -1.59 6.98
C ARG A 96 11.67 -0.35 6.20
N HIS A 97 11.16 -0.18 4.98
CA HIS A 97 11.46 0.99 4.17
C HIS A 97 11.06 2.31 4.87
N TRP A 98 9.86 2.36 5.46
CA TRP A 98 9.37 3.57 6.12
C TRP A 98 9.96 3.83 7.51
N LYS A 99 10.56 2.83 8.16
CA LYS A 99 11.32 3.03 9.41
C LYS A 99 12.73 3.59 9.17
N GLU A 100 13.27 3.38 7.98
CA GLU A 100 14.63 3.80 7.59
C GLU A 100 14.67 5.20 6.92
N THR A 101 13.50 5.80 6.65
CA THR A 101 13.34 7.08 5.94
C THR A 101 12.91 8.19 6.89
#